data_AF-A0A2E1FMP1-F1
#
_entry.id   AF-A0A2E1FMP1-F1
#
_cell.length_a   1.000
_cell.length_b   1.000
_cell.length_c   1.000
_cell.angle_alpha   90.00
_cell.angle_beta   90.00
_cell.angle_gamma   90.00
#
_symmetry.space_group_name_H-M   'P 1'
#
loop_
_entity.id
_entity.type
_entity.pdbx_description
1 polymer ?
#
loop_
_entity_poly.entity_id
_entity_poly.type
_entity_poly.pdbx_seq_one_letter_code
_entity_poly.pdbx_strand_id
1 'polypeptide(L)'
;LSNRKMKKLMYSKGGVDVEDFLIQEGVPTCLNTESDGPVEPVVYLVDGQAASWFYRVNEKKSDIENLNSPSAIFQSHSEVGHLYGKHAHGWHALVAELSMLAMGKEFSAYQK
;
A
#
# COMPACT_ATOMS: atom_id res chain seq x y z
N LEU A 1 21.03 18.12 1.89
CA LEU A 1 19.63 18.03 2.35
C LEU A 1 19.38 19.14 3.38
N SER A 2 18.15 19.68 3.49
CA SER A 2 17.85 20.60 4.60
C SER A 2 17.81 19.85 5.93
N ASN A 3 18.09 20.53 7.04
CA ASN A 3 18.01 19.94 8.39
C ASN A 3 16.65 19.28 8.66
N ARG A 4 15.56 19.84 8.11
CA ARG A 4 14.22 19.26 8.20
C ARG A 4 14.11 17.93 7.44
N LYS A 5 14.67 17.83 6.23
CA LYS A 5 14.65 16.58 5.46
C LYS A 5 15.53 15.51 6.11
N MET A 6 16.69 15.88 6.64
CA MET A 6 17.55 14.96 7.40
C MET A 6 16.84 14.40 8.63
N LYS A 7 16.23 15.26 9.46
CA LYS A 7 15.46 14.81 10.63
C LYS A 7 14.31 13.88 10.28
N LYS A 8 13.65 14.07 9.13
CA LYS A 8 12.60 13.18 8.65
C LYS A 8 13.13 11.80 8.28
N LEU A 9 14.34 11.72 7.72
CA LEU A 9 15.00 10.45 7.37
C LEU A 9 15.57 9.72 8.58
N MET A 10 15.97 10.44 9.62
CA MET A 10 16.49 9.88 10.88
C MET A 10 15.37 9.53 11.88
N TYR A 11 14.11 9.79 11.55
CA TYR A 11 12.99 9.43 12.41
C TYR A 11 12.59 7.98 12.18
N SER A 12 12.76 7.14 13.21
CA SER A 12 12.22 5.79 13.25
C SER A 12 10.94 5.74 14.09
N LYS A 13 10.06 4.77 13.80
CA LYS A 13 8.99 4.42 14.73
C LYS A 13 9.60 3.67 15.92
N GLY A 14 9.27 4.07 17.14
CA GLY A 14 9.74 3.41 18.36
C GLY A 14 11.06 3.94 18.94
N GLY A 15 11.66 4.98 18.34
CA GLY A 15 12.84 5.65 18.91
C GLY A 15 14.16 4.90 18.72
N VAL A 16 14.21 3.95 17.79
CA VAL A 16 15.42 3.22 17.40
C VAL A 16 16.27 4.08 16.45
N ASP A 17 17.59 3.95 16.45
CA ASP A 17 18.39 4.66 15.47
C ASP A 17 18.16 4.09 14.05
N VAL A 18 18.22 4.95 13.04
CA VAL A 18 18.09 4.51 11.65
C VAL A 18 19.45 3.96 11.20
N GLU A 19 19.49 2.65 10.95
CA GLU A 19 20.73 1.94 10.56
C GLU A 19 20.89 1.88 9.03
N ASP A 20 19.83 1.48 8.32
CA ASP A 20 19.86 1.22 6.87
C ASP A 20 18.75 1.95 6.10
N PHE A 21 18.99 2.17 4.81
CA PHE A 21 18.03 2.74 3.88
C PHE A 21 17.68 1.76 2.75
N LEU A 22 16.39 1.53 2.56
CA LEU A 22 15.86 0.82 1.40
C LEU A 22 15.45 1.83 0.32
N ILE A 23 16.05 1.71 -0.87
CA ILE A 23 15.67 2.49 -2.05
C ILE A 23 14.83 1.59 -2.94
N GLN A 24 13.66 2.07 -3.38
CA GLN A 24 12.73 1.34 -4.22
C GLN A 24 12.29 2.19 -5.40
N GLU A 25 11.95 1.51 -6.49
CA GLU A 25 11.23 2.13 -7.60
C GLU A 25 9.86 2.66 -7.10
N GLY A 26 9.48 3.84 -7.57
CA GLY A 26 8.14 4.37 -7.33
C GLY A 26 7.17 3.83 -8.37
N VAL A 27 6.10 3.17 -7.93
CA VAL A 27 5.05 2.64 -8.81
C VAL A 27 3.87 3.63 -8.81
N PRO A 28 3.49 4.24 -9.95
CA PRO A 28 2.34 5.13 -10.03
C PRO A 28 1.02 4.40 -9.78
N THR A 29 0.07 5.11 -9.15
CA THR A 29 -1.31 4.65 -8.99
C THR A 29 -2.12 4.90 -10.25
N CYS A 30 -2.72 3.85 -10.83
CA CYS A 30 -3.46 3.95 -12.10
C CYS A 30 -4.98 3.91 -11.97
N LEU A 31 -5.53 3.62 -10.78
CA LEU A 31 -6.96 3.71 -10.54
C LEU A 31 -7.29 5.10 -10.03
N ASN A 32 -8.35 5.69 -10.57
CA ASN A 32 -8.71 7.08 -10.31
C ASN A 32 -10.21 7.19 -9.99
N THR A 33 -10.57 8.20 -9.20
CA THR A 33 -11.95 8.65 -9.04
C THR A 33 -12.44 9.34 -10.31
N GLU A 34 -13.74 9.65 -10.41
CA GLU A 34 -14.27 10.46 -11.51
C GLU A 34 -13.64 11.87 -11.57
N SER A 35 -13.15 12.37 -10.43
CA SER A 35 -12.44 13.64 -10.29
C SER A 35 -10.93 13.53 -10.50
N ASP A 36 -10.46 12.41 -11.07
CA ASP A 36 -9.04 12.12 -11.33
C ASP A 36 -8.15 12.00 -10.07
N GLY A 37 -8.74 11.73 -8.90
CA GLY A 37 -8.00 11.49 -7.67
C GLY A 37 -7.52 10.03 -7.57
N PRO A 38 -6.29 9.74 -7.08
CA PRO A 38 -5.75 8.38 -7.07
C PRO A 38 -6.42 7.46 -6.05
N VAL A 39 -6.53 6.18 -6.41
CA VAL A 39 -7.17 5.10 -5.66
C VAL A 39 -6.28 3.87 -5.59
N GLU A 40 -5.95 3.40 -4.39
CA GLU A 40 -5.18 2.17 -4.18
C GLU A 40 -6.10 1.05 -3.68
N PRO A 41 -6.12 -0.13 -4.34
CA PRO A 41 -6.79 -1.31 -3.81
C PRO A 41 -6.00 -1.88 -2.64
N VAL A 42 -6.69 -2.24 -1.56
CA VAL A 42 -6.11 -2.85 -0.37
C VAL A 42 -6.88 -4.12 -0.04
N VAL A 43 -6.15 -5.19 0.27
CA VAL A 43 -6.72 -6.50 0.57
C VAL A 43 -6.23 -7.03 1.89
N TYR A 44 -7.15 -7.62 2.65
CA TYR A 44 -6.83 -8.51 3.74
C TYR A 44 -6.76 -9.95 3.22
N LEU A 45 -5.65 -10.62 3.53
CA LEU A 45 -5.43 -12.04 3.23
C LEU A 45 -5.67 -12.87 4.49
N VAL A 46 -6.32 -14.03 4.34
CA VAL A 46 -6.48 -15.05 5.41
C VAL A 46 -6.04 -16.38 4.82
N ASP A 47 -5.13 -17.07 5.50
CA ASP A 47 -4.58 -18.36 5.06
C ASP A 47 -4.05 -18.34 3.62
N GLY A 48 -3.39 -17.25 3.23
CA GLY A 48 -2.82 -17.10 1.90
C GLY A 48 -3.82 -16.69 0.82
N GLN A 49 -5.09 -16.44 1.15
CA GLN A 49 -6.14 -16.13 0.18
C GLN A 49 -6.77 -14.75 0.42
N ALA A 50 -7.12 -14.05 -0.66
CA ALA A 50 -7.83 -12.76 -0.60
C ALA A 50 -9.20 -12.91 0.07
N ALA A 51 -9.37 -12.33 1.25
CA ALA A 51 -10.57 -12.44 2.07
C ALA A 51 -11.48 -11.22 1.97
N SER A 52 -10.93 -10.01 1.97
CA SER A 52 -11.73 -8.77 1.92
C SER A 52 -10.97 -7.61 1.30
N TRP A 53 -11.68 -6.79 0.53
CA TRP A 53 -11.13 -5.65 -0.20
C TRP A 53 -11.69 -4.33 0.33
N PHE A 54 -10.87 -3.30 0.28
CA PHE A 54 -11.27 -1.91 0.44
C PHE A 54 -10.35 -1.01 -0.39
N TYR A 55 -10.75 0.23 -0.61
CA TYR A 55 -10.04 1.15 -1.49
C TYR A 55 -9.63 2.39 -0.72
N ARG A 56 -8.35 2.76 -0.83
CA ARG A 56 -7.81 3.98 -0.25
C ARG A 56 -7.84 5.06 -1.32
N VAL A 57 -8.54 6.15 -1.05
CA VAL A 57 -8.71 7.28 -1.96
C VAL A 57 -8.05 8.51 -1.36
N ASN A 58 -7.30 9.28 -2.15
CA ASN A 58 -6.74 10.55 -1.67
C ASN A 58 -6.60 11.60 -2.78
N GLU A 59 -7.66 12.38 -3.01
CA GLU A 59 -7.70 13.42 -4.06
C GLU A 59 -6.75 14.60 -3.81
N LYS A 60 -6.13 14.69 -2.61
CA LYS A 60 -5.13 15.71 -2.29
C LYS A 60 -3.70 15.29 -2.65
N LYS A 61 -3.54 14.15 -3.32
CA LYS A 61 -2.28 13.53 -3.68
C LYS A 61 -2.22 13.23 -5.16
N SER A 62 -1.02 13.25 -5.73
CA SER A 62 -0.79 12.72 -7.07
C SER A 62 -0.63 11.20 -7.06
N ASP A 63 -0.73 10.60 -8.23
CA ASP A 63 -0.55 9.17 -8.50
C ASP A 63 0.79 8.57 -8.02
N ILE A 64 1.87 9.35 -8.03
CA ILE A 64 3.20 8.93 -7.57
C ILE A 64 3.47 9.20 -6.08
N GLU A 65 2.56 9.90 -5.39
CA GLU A 65 2.73 10.20 -3.97
C GLU A 65 2.21 9.07 -3.08
N ASN A 66 2.76 8.96 -1.87
CA ASN A 66 2.21 8.09 -0.85
C ASN A 66 0.81 8.57 -0.43
N LEU A 67 -0.22 7.78 -0.73
CA LEU A 67 -1.59 8.12 -0.37
C LEU A 67 -1.88 7.97 1.12
N ASN A 68 -1.06 7.22 1.87
CA ASN A 68 -1.21 7.00 3.31
C ASN A 68 -0.90 8.28 4.10
N SER A 69 -1.92 9.10 4.29
CA SER A 69 -1.87 10.37 5.00
C SER A 69 -3.21 10.65 5.69
N PRO A 70 -3.30 11.63 6.60
CA PRO A 70 -4.56 11.94 7.29
C PRO A 70 -5.72 12.37 6.38
N SER A 71 -5.45 12.75 5.12
CA SER A 71 -6.50 13.07 4.15
C SER A 71 -7.05 11.86 3.40
N ALA A 72 -6.49 10.67 3.63
CA ALA A 72 -6.95 9.45 2.97
C ALA A 72 -8.35 9.07 3.46
N ILE A 73 -9.19 8.64 2.52
CA ILE A 73 -10.53 8.11 2.77
C ILE A 73 -10.50 6.63 2.40
N PHE A 74 -11.17 5.79 3.18
CA PHE A 74 -11.27 4.36 2.94
C PHE A 74 -12.71 3.99 2.60
N GLN A 75 -12.90 3.29 1.48
CA GLN A 75 -14.21 2.89 0.97
C GLN A 75 -14.29 1.37 0.89
N SER A 76 -15.41 0.79 1.32
CA SER A 76 -15.55 -0.66 1.35
C SER A 76 -15.79 -1.22 -0.06
N HIS A 77 -15.36 -2.46 -0.31
CA HIS A 77 -15.64 -3.12 -1.59
C HIS A 77 -17.14 -3.32 -1.84
N SER A 78 -17.97 -3.49 -0.80
CA SER A 78 -19.42 -3.54 -0.95
C SER A 78 -20.01 -2.27 -1.55
N GLU A 79 -19.42 -1.11 -1.27
CA GLU A 79 -19.92 0.19 -1.77
C GLU A 79 -19.37 0.48 -3.17
N VAL A 80 -18.06 0.27 -3.38
CA VAL A 80 -17.35 0.74 -4.59
C VAL A 80 -16.67 -0.34 -5.42
N GLY A 81 -16.94 -1.61 -5.12
CA GLY A 81 -16.39 -2.75 -5.86
C GLY A 81 -16.77 -2.74 -7.34
N HIS A 82 -17.92 -2.20 -7.70
CA HIS A 82 -18.32 -2.03 -9.09
C HIS A 82 -17.49 -0.98 -9.85
N LEU A 83 -16.90 -0.01 -9.14
CA LEU A 83 -16.05 1.04 -9.71
C LEU A 83 -14.60 0.57 -9.83
N TYR A 84 -14.05 0.03 -8.75
CA TYR A 84 -12.60 -0.21 -8.62
C TYR A 84 -12.23 -1.70 -8.57
N GLY A 85 -13.23 -2.59 -8.44
CA GLY A 85 -13.05 -4.02 -8.16
C GLY A 85 -12.98 -4.93 -9.36
N LYS A 86 -12.96 -4.40 -10.59
CA LYS A 86 -12.89 -5.18 -11.84
C LYS A 86 -11.82 -6.28 -11.81
N HIS A 87 -10.70 -6.03 -11.15
CA HIS A 87 -9.55 -6.94 -11.12
C HIS A 87 -9.27 -7.56 -9.75
N ALA A 88 -10.14 -7.33 -8.75
CA ALA A 88 -9.95 -7.80 -7.37
C ALA A 88 -9.71 -9.31 -7.29
N HIS A 89 -10.55 -10.12 -7.96
CA HIS A 89 -10.42 -11.58 -8.00
C HIS A 89 -9.50 -12.11 -9.12
N GLY A 90 -8.77 -11.21 -9.80
CA GLY A 90 -7.85 -11.56 -10.88
C GLY A 90 -6.40 -11.27 -10.49
N TRP A 91 -5.75 -10.42 -11.26
CA TRP A 91 -4.33 -10.12 -11.06
C TRP A 91 -4.05 -9.35 -9.75
N HIS A 92 -5.02 -8.61 -9.19
CA HIS A 92 -4.83 -8.01 -7.86
C HIS A 92 -4.66 -9.08 -6.78
N ALA A 93 -5.54 -10.10 -6.77
CA ALA A 93 -5.43 -11.23 -5.85
C ALA A 93 -4.11 -11.97 -6.05
N LEU A 94 -3.76 -12.31 -7.30
CA LEU A 94 -2.49 -13.00 -7.60
C LEU A 94 -1.27 -12.25 -7.05
N VAL A 95 -1.19 -10.93 -7.25
CA VAL A 95 -0.07 -10.12 -6.74
C VAL A 95 -0.04 -10.09 -5.21
N ALA A 96 -1.21 -9.98 -4.57
CA ALA A 96 -1.30 -10.01 -3.11
C ALA A 96 -0.88 -11.36 -2.51
N GLU A 97 -1.30 -12.47 -3.13
CA GLU A 97 -0.93 -13.82 -2.71
C GLU A 97 0.57 -14.08 -2.90
N LEU A 98 1.15 -13.63 -4.02
CA LEU A 98 2.61 -13.68 -4.24
C LEU A 98 3.37 -12.88 -3.17
N SER A 99 2.87 -11.70 -2.79
CA SER A 99 3.45 -10.91 -1.71
C SER A 99 3.43 -11.66 -0.38
N MET A 100 2.33 -12.36 -0.05
CA MET A 100 2.24 -13.15 1.18
C MET A 100 3.15 -14.39 1.16
N LEU A 101 3.33 -15.04 0.00
CA LEU A 101 4.33 -16.10 -0.15
C LEU A 101 5.75 -15.57 0.08
N ALA A 102 6.08 -14.40 -0.44
CA ALA A 102 7.38 -13.75 -0.22
C ALA A 102 7.60 -13.44 1.27
N MET A 103 6.61 -12.83 1.94
CA MET A 103 6.66 -12.57 3.38
C MET A 103 6.80 -13.85 4.21
N GLY A 104 6.07 -14.91 3.87
CA GLY A 104 6.17 -16.20 4.55
C GLY A 104 7.57 -16.84 4.40
N LYS A 105 8.17 -16.72 3.21
CA LYS A 105 9.55 -17.17 2.95
C LYS A 105 10.57 -16.37 3.75
N GLU A 106 10.42 -15.05 3.79
CA GLU A 106 11.25 -14.15 4.57
C GLU A 106 11.17 -14.49 6.07
N PHE A 107 9.95 -14.61 6.62
CA PHE A 107 9.74 -14.97 8.02
C PHE A 107 10.39 -16.32 8.39
N SER A 108 10.28 -17.32 7.51
CA SER A 108 10.91 -18.64 7.71
C SER A 108 12.44 -18.57 7.72
N ALA A 109 13.05 -17.56 7.08
CA ALA A 109 14.49 -17.35 7.10
C ALA A 109 14.98 -16.70 8.41
N TYR A 110 14.14 -15.87 9.05
CA TYR A 110 14.44 -15.21 10.33
C TYR A 110 14.36 -16.14 11.55
N GLN A 111 13.61 -17.25 11.46
CA GLN A 111 13.48 -18.21 12.56
C GLN A 111 14.64 -19.23 12.66
N LYS A 112 15.65 -19.12 11.79
CA LYS A 112 16.89 -19.92 11.84
C LYS A 112 18.00 -19.14 12.53
#